data_AF-A0A946UYH0-F1
#
_entry.id   AF-A0A946UYH0-F1
#
_cell.length_a   1.000
_cell.length_b   1.000
_cell.length_c   1.000
_cell.angle_alpha   90.00
_cell.angle_beta   90.00
_cell.angle_gamma   90.00
#
_symmetry.space_group_name_H-M   'P 1'
#
loop_
_entity.id
_entity.type
_entity.pdbx_description
1 polymer ?
#
loop_
_entity_poly.entity_id
_entity_poly.type
_entity_poly.pdbx_seq_one_letter_code
_entity_poly.pdbx_strand_id
1 'polypeptide(L)'
;MKAGERLARDANLRAAIRDAESDTVATWRKLDRRTFLKLTGLAGGGLTLAACFGGDTPSAATGQAAQFEPNAFVRIATDGTILIYSKIPEIGQGIKTSLPMIIAEELDADWERVKIEQAVINPEVYGRQSAGGSRSVATSWDQLREAGAVARSMLVSAAAEKWQVPENECVTAASVVTHRPSGKQLGYGELAEAAAGLPVPPVE
;
A
#
# COMPACT_ATOMS: atom_id res chain seq x y z
N MET A 1 -14.29 52.65 3.94
CA MET A 1 -15.04 51.50 4.48
C MET A 1 -14.92 51.51 6.01
N LYS A 2 -16.06 51.63 6.69
CA LYS A 2 -16.13 51.96 8.14
C LYS A 2 -15.95 50.69 8.98
N ALA A 3 -15.43 50.82 10.20
CA ALA A 3 -15.16 49.70 11.12
C ALA A 3 -16.40 48.82 11.42
N GLY A 4 -17.62 49.36 11.31
CA GLY A 4 -18.86 48.61 11.45
C GLY A 4 -19.16 47.61 10.33
N GLU A 5 -18.65 47.83 9.10
CA GLU A 5 -18.89 46.93 7.97
C GLU A 5 -18.02 45.66 8.01
N ARG A 6 -16.88 45.71 8.72
CA ARG A 6 -16.00 44.53 8.91
C ARG A 6 -16.55 43.55 9.95
N LEU A 7 -17.16 44.06 11.02
CA LEU A 7 -17.78 43.22 12.07
C LEU A 7 -19.05 42.50 11.58
N ALA A 8 -19.84 43.14 10.71
CA ALA A 8 -21.02 42.50 10.11
C ALA A 8 -20.64 41.37 9.12
N ARG A 9 -19.48 41.47 8.47
CA ARG A 9 -18.97 40.47 7.52
C ARG A 9 -18.48 39.20 8.23
N ASP A 10 -17.83 39.34 9.39
CA ASP A 10 -17.39 38.21 10.24
C ASP A 10 -18.55 37.48 10.92
N ALA A 11 -19.62 38.18 11.28
CA ALA A 11 -20.82 37.58 11.85
C ALA A 11 -21.58 36.71 10.82
N ASN A 12 -21.69 37.21 9.58
CA ASN A 12 -22.32 36.47 8.48
C ASN A 12 -21.48 35.26 8.03
N LEU A 13 -20.14 35.36 8.08
CA LEU A 13 -19.24 34.25 7.78
C LEU A 13 -19.31 33.14 8.85
N ARG A 14 -19.40 33.49 10.13
CA ARG A 14 -19.58 32.52 11.23
C ARG A 14 -20.98 31.88 11.25
N ALA A 15 -22.00 32.56 10.75
CA ALA A 15 -23.34 31.99 10.58
C ALA A 15 -23.38 31.00 9.41
N ALA A 16 -22.76 31.33 8.28
CA ALA A 16 -22.69 30.45 7.12
C ALA A 16 -21.87 29.16 7.37
N ILE A 17 -20.81 29.23 8.20
CA ILE A 17 -20.02 28.05 8.60
C ILE A 17 -20.85 27.11 9.50
N ARG A 18 -21.69 27.64 10.40
CA ARG A 18 -22.57 26.82 11.24
C ARG A 18 -23.71 26.13 10.47
N ASP A 19 -24.30 26.81 9.49
CA ASP A 19 -25.36 26.22 8.65
C ASP A 19 -24.78 25.14 7.71
N ALA A 20 -23.53 25.29 7.25
CA ALA A 20 -22.83 24.26 6.46
C ALA A 20 -22.41 23.03 7.30
N GLU A 21 -22.17 23.21 8.60
CA GLU A 21 -21.87 22.13 9.56
C GLU A 21 -23.14 21.37 10.03
N SER A 22 -24.34 21.94 9.91
CA SER A 22 -25.60 21.27 10.27
C SER A 22 -26.25 20.43 9.17
N ASP A 23 -25.94 20.70 7.89
CA ASP A 23 -26.54 20.01 6.74
C ASP A 23 -25.70 18.81 6.21
N THR A 24 -24.55 18.52 6.83
CA THR A 24 -23.68 17.39 6.45
C THR A 24 -23.91 16.11 7.26
N VAL A 25 -25.06 15.96 7.92
CA VAL A 25 -25.40 14.72 8.65
C VAL A 25 -26.75 14.15 8.22
N ALA A 26 -26.73 13.44 7.09
CA ALA A 26 -27.43 12.16 6.91
C ALA A 26 -28.94 12.09 7.22
N THR A 27 -29.80 12.47 6.27
CA THR A 27 -31.17 11.91 6.17
C THR A 27 -31.18 10.62 5.35
N TRP A 28 -30.68 9.54 5.96
CA TRP A 28 -31.04 8.17 5.58
C TRP A 28 -32.30 7.78 6.35
N ARG A 29 -33.33 7.30 5.63
CA ARG A 29 -34.64 6.89 6.17
C ARG A 29 -34.49 6.00 7.41
N LYS A 30 -35.04 6.43 8.56
CA LYS A 30 -35.15 5.62 9.78
C LYS A 30 -36.10 4.45 9.55
N LEU A 31 -35.57 3.24 9.48
CA LEU A 31 -36.36 2.03 9.74
C LEU A 31 -36.62 1.95 11.25
N ASP A 32 -37.88 1.77 11.65
CA ASP A 32 -38.26 1.79 13.05
C ASP A 32 -37.80 0.52 13.78
N ARG A 33 -37.12 0.69 14.93
CA ARG A 33 -36.49 -0.40 15.71
C ARG A 33 -37.47 -1.50 16.10
N ARG A 34 -38.73 -1.13 16.34
CA ARG A 34 -39.81 -2.08 16.68
C ARG A 34 -40.25 -2.95 15.50
N THR A 35 -40.11 -2.46 14.27
CA THR A 35 -40.42 -3.22 13.06
C THR A 35 -39.31 -4.24 12.76
N PHE A 36 -38.05 -3.86 12.99
CA PHE A 36 -36.90 -4.77 12.86
C PHE A 36 -36.97 -5.93 13.88
N LEU A 37 -37.24 -5.64 15.16
CA LEU A 37 -37.35 -6.65 16.22
C LEU A 37 -38.56 -7.60 16.04
N LYS A 38 -39.65 -7.13 15.42
CA LYS A 38 -40.79 -8.00 15.10
C LYS A 38 -40.48 -8.97 13.96
N LEU A 39 -39.66 -8.56 12.99
CA LEU A 39 -39.26 -9.42 11.88
C LEU A 39 -38.29 -10.53 12.32
N THR A 40 -37.43 -10.27 13.31
CA THR A 40 -36.43 -11.25 13.78
C THR A 40 -36.97 -12.22 14.86
N GLY A 41 -38.08 -11.91 15.51
CA GLY A 41 -38.63 -12.73 16.61
C GLY A 41 -39.51 -13.93 16.22
N LEU A 42 -40.01 -14.00 14.98
CA LEU A 42 -40.94 -15.07 14.54
C LEU A 42 -40.26 -16.24 13.80
N ALA A 43 -38.98 -16.10 13.42
CA ALA A 43 -38.19 -17.17 12.84
C ALA A 43 -37.19 -17.67 13.88
N GLY A 44 -37.65 -18.51 14.81
CA GLY A 44 -36.77 -19.20 15.75
C GLY A 44 -35.80 -20.12 15.01
N GLY A 45 -34.54 -19.69 14.88
CA GLY A 45 -33.46 -20.49 14.31
C GLY A 45 -32.53 -19.69 13.40
N GLY A 46 -31.40 -19.23 13.95
CA GLY A 46 -30.13 -19.01 13.27
C GLY A 46 -30.09 -18.03 12.08
N LEU A 47 -29.64 -16.80 12.34
CA LEU A 47 -28.89 -16.02 11.34
C LEU A 47 -28.00 -14.99 12.05
N THR A 48 -26.75 -15.35 12.36
CA THR A 48 -25.71 -14.36 12.68
C THR A 48 -25.22 -13.73 11.39
N LEU A 49 -25.96 -12.74 10.88
CA LEU A 49 -25.45 -11.85 9.84
C LEU A 49 -24.61 -10.78 10.52
N ALA A 50 -23.29 -10.98 10.54
CA ALA A 50 -22.34 -9.92 10.90
C ALA A 50 -22.29 -8.91 9.75
N ALA A 51 -23.24 -7.98 9.74
CA ALA A 51 -23.22 -6.84 8.85
C ALA A 51 -22.34 -5.75 9.49
N CYS A 52 -21.07 -5.68 9.10
CA CYS A 52 -20.18 -4.56 9.44
C CYS A 52 -20.61 -3.32 8.66
N PHE A 53 -21.63 -2.62 9.14
CA PHE A 53 -21.93 -1.26 8.74
C PHE A 53 -21.35 -0.31 9.78
N GLY A 54 -20.24 0.33 9.42
CA GLY A 54 -19.71 1.51 10.13
C GLY A 54 -19.24 1.23 11.55
N GLY A 55 -18.03 0.71 11.67
CA GLY A 55 -17.33 0.60 12.95
C GLY A 55 -16.10 -0.25 12.73
N ASP A 56 -14.94 0.35 12.96
CA ASP A 56 -13.65 -0.34 12.98
C ASP A 56 -13.77 -1.64 13.79
N THR A 57 -13.81 -2.77 13.09
CA THR A 57 -13.43 -4.03 13.71
C THR A 57 -11.91 -3.99 13.79
N PRO A 58 -11.30 -3.83 14.99
CA PRO A 58 -9.88 -4.07 15.11
C PRO A 58 -9.68 -5.55 14.76
N SER A 59 -9.08 -5.81 13.60
CA SER A 59 -8.56 -7.12 13.29
C SER A 59 -7.59 -7.48 14.41
N ALA A 60 -7.95 -8.48 15.21
CA ALA A 60 -7.09 -8.99 16.26
C ALA A 60 -5.78 -9.46 15.62
N ALA A 61 -4.68 -8.96 16.18
CA ALA A 61 -3.31 -9.09 15.70
C ALA A 61 -2.92 -10.49 15.24
N THR A 62 -2.35 -10.59 14.04
CA THR A 62 -1.10 -11.34 13.90
C THR A 62 0.01 -10.34 14.20
N GLY A 63 0.96 -10.69 15.08
CA GLY A 63 2.14 -9.86 15.29
C GLY A 63 2.70 -9.44 13.94
N GLN A 64 3.05 -8.17 13.76
CA GLN A 64 3.76 -7.74 12.57
C GLN A 64 5.05 -8.57 12.52
N ALA A 65 5.00 -9.66 11.76
CA ALA A 65 6.20 -10.34 11.32
C ALA A 65 7.06 -9.25 10.69
N ALA A 66 8.34 -9.21 11.04
CA ALA A 66 9.26 -8.23 10.50
C ALA A 66 9.17 -8.29 8.96
N GLN A 67 8.73 -7.19 8.35
CA GLN A 67 8.53 -7.07 6.91
C GLN A 67 9.63 -6.18 6.35
N PHE A 68 10.18 -6.57 5.21
CA PHE A 68 11.15 -5.76 4.50
C PHE A 68 10.43 -4.74 3.62
N GLU A 69 10.60 -3.45 3.93
CA GLU A 69 9.94 -2.32 3.25
C GLU A 69 10.98 -1.27 2.84
N PRO A 70 11.77 -1.52 1.78
CA PRO A 70 12.89 -0.64 1.40
C PRO A 70 12.43 0.73 0.88
N ASN A 71 11.18 0.83 0.42
CA ASN A 71 10.57 2.04 -0.09
C ASN A 71 9.03 1.89 -0.07
N ALA A 72 8.32 2.91 -0.54
CA ALA A 72 6.86 2.95 -0.50
C ALA A 72 6.15 1.94 -1.43
N PHE A 73 6.86 1.31 -2.37
CA PHE A 73 6.26 0.50 -3.42
C PHE A 73 6.37 -1.00 -3.19
N VAL A 74 7.39 -1.45 -2.44
CA VAL A 74 7.70 -2.87 -2.26
C VAL A 74 7.66 -3.23 -0.79
N ARG A 75 7.02 -4.36 -0.51
CA ARG A 75 7.06 -5.03 0.79
C ARG A 75 7.29 -6.52 0.59
N ILE A 76 8.22 -7.10 1.32
CA ILE A 76 8.49 -8.55 1.29
C ILE A 76 8.27 -9.12 2.68
N ALA A 77 7.36 -10.09 2.76
CA ALA A 77 7.09 -10.83 3.98
C ALA A 77 8.08 -11.99 4.15
N THR A 78 8.25 -12.46 5.40
CA THR A 78 9.15 -13.57 5.71
C THR A 78 8.75 -14.91 5.08
N ASP A 79 7.48 -15.05 4.67
CA ASP A 79 6.98 -16.19 3.90
C ASP A 79 7.33 -16.13 2.38
N GLY A 80 7.98 -15.05 1.95
CA GLY A 80 8.36 -14.81 0.56
C GLY A 80 7.29 -14.13 -0.29
N THR A 81 6.13 -13.76 0.28
CA THR A 81 5.13 -12.94 -0.43
C THR A 81 5.69 -11.56 -0.72
N ILE A 82 5.59 -11.12 -1.98
CA ILE A 82 6.04 -9.80 -2.43
C ILE A 82 4.79 -8.96 -2.72
N LEU A 83 4.56 -7.92 -1.92
CA LEU A 83 3.49 -6.96 -2.15
C LEU A 83 4.04 -5.75 -2.91
N ILE A 84 3.41 -5.42 -4.04
CA ILE A 84 3.73 -4.25 -4.85
C ILE A 84 2.53 -3.30 -4.93
N TYR A 85 2.76 -2.03 -4.60
CA TYR A 85 1.72 -0.99 -4.68
C TYR A 85 1.72 -0.32 -6.07
N SER A 86 0.57 -0.36 -6.75
CA SER A 86 0.36 0.42 -7.98
C SER A 86 -0.15 1.82 -7.63
N LYS A 87 0.60 2.87 -8.01
CA LYS A 87 0.28 4.25 -7.62
C LYS A 87 -0.85 4.91 -8.40
N ILE A 88 -1.02 4.55 -9.68
CA ILE A 88 -1.95 5.23 -10.58
C ILE A 88 -3.33 4.55 -10.49
N PRO A 89 -4.43 5.32 -10.47
CA PRO A 89 -5.77 4.73 -10.46
C PRO A 89 -6.03 3.91 -11.72
N GLU A 90 -6.57 2.72 -11.53
CA GLU A 90 -7.03 1.83 -12.59
C GLU A 90 -8.44 2.22 -13.06
N ILE A 91 -8.60 2.43 -14.37
CA ILE A 91 -9.86 2.75 -15.04
C ILE A 91 -10.12 1.85 -16.26
N GLY A 92 -9.37 0.75 -16.41
CA GLY A 92 -9.47 -0.22 -17.51
C GLY A 92 -8.26 -0.26 -18.44
N GLN A 93 -7.18 0.46 -18.14
CA GLN A 93 -5.96 0.54 -18.94
C GLN A 93 -4.90 -0.52 -18.58
N GLY A 94 -5.05 -1.23 -17.46
CA GLY A 94 -4.10 -2.26 -17.02
C GLY A 94 -2.85 -1.70 -16.32
N ILE A 95 -2.99 -0.57 -15.63
CA ILE A 95 -1.91 0.06 -14.84
C ILE A 95 -1.61 -0.69 -13.55
N LYS A 96 -2.59 -1.44 -13.02
CA LYS A 96 -2.37 -2.39 -11.93
C LYS A 96 -1.54 -3.60 -12.34
N THR A 97 -1.32 -3.84 -13.63
CA THR A 97 -0.41 -4.90 -14.08
C THR A 97 0.92 -4.31 -14.53
N SER A 98 0.86 -3.31 -15.43
CA SER A 98 2.05 -2.76 -16.08
C SER A 98 3.01 -2.03 -15.14
N LEU A 99 2.53 -1.28 -14.15
CA LEU A 99 3.44 -0.61 -13.21
C LEU A 99 4.13 -1.59 -12.25
N PRO A 100 3.42 -2.55 -11.62
CA PRO A 100 4.08 -3.55 -10.79
C PRO A 100 5.05 -4.45 -11.55
N MET A 101 4.82 -4.74 -12.84
CA MET A 101 5.78 -5.49 -13.65
C MET A 101 7.15 -4.80 -13.76
N ILE A 102 7.19 -3.47 -13.82
CA ILE A 102 8.46 -2.72 -13.86
C ILE A 102 9.28 -2.98 -12.59
N ILE A 103 8.61 -2.93 -11.44
CA ILE A 103 9.24 -3.20 -10.15
C ILE A 103 9.65 -4.68 -10.06
N ALA A 104 8.76 -5.59 -10.44
CA ALA A 104 9.00 -7.03 -10.34
C ALA A 104 10.20 -7.46 -11.19
N GLU A 105 10.33 -6.91 -12.40
CA GLU A 105 11.48 -7.16 -13.29
C GLU A 105 12.78 -6.65 -12.65
N GLU A 106 12.79 -5.41 -12.15
CA GLU A 106 13.97 -4.88 -11.45
C GLU A 106 14.23 -5.56 -10.10
N LEU A 107 13.24 -6.22 -9.51
CA LEU A 107 13.43 -6.99 -8.29
C LEU A 107 13.90 -8.43 -8.58
N ASP A 108 13.94 -8.86 -9.85
CA ASP A 108 14.06 -10.28 -10.26
C ASP A 108 13.05 -11.17 -9.51
N ALA A 109 11.83 -10.66 -9.33
CA ALA A 109 10.80 -11.32 -8.55
C ALA A 109 10.15 -12.47 -9.33
N ASP A 110 9.88 -13.58 -8.64
CA ASP A 110 8.95 -14.59 -9.11
C ASP A 110 7.53 -14.01 -9.11
N TRP A 111 6.95 -13.89 -10.29
CA TRP A 111 5.62 -13.30 -10.48
C TRP A 111 4.52 -14.05 -9.70
N GLU A 112 4.68 -15.36 -9.47
CA GLU A 112 3.71 -16.14 -8.69
C GLU A 112 3.68 -15.73 -7.21
N ARG A 113 4.75 -15.09 -6.71
CA ARG A 113 4.83 -14.55 -5.36
C ARG A 113 4.37 -13.10 -5.23
N VAL A 114 4.14 -12.44 -6.37
CA VAL A 114 3.75 -11.03 -6.40
C VAL A 114 2.25 -10.88 -6.16
N LYS A 115 1.90 -10.11 -5.13
CA LYS A 115 0.57 -9.57 -4.87
C LYS A 115 0.57 -8.08 -5.17
N ILE A 116 -0.53 -7.60 -5.74
CA ILE A 116 -0.64 -6.21 -6.17
C ILE A 116 -1.78 -5.55 -5.41
N GLU A 117 -1.47 -4.40 -4.82
CA GLU A 117 -2.46 -3.54 -4.18
C GLU A 117 -2.49 -2.14 -4.80
N GLN A 118 -3.65 -1.50 -4.73
CA GLN A 118 -3.76 -0.09 -5.12
C GLN A 118 -3.17 0.76 -3.99
N ALA A 119 -2.22 1.63 -4.32
CA ALA A 119 -1.75 2.62 -3.36
C ALA A 119 -2.89 3.56 -2.95
N VAL A 120 -2.92 3.93 -1.67
CA VAL A 120 -3.78 5.01 -1.18
C VAL A 120 -3.42 6.34 -1.88
N ILE A 121 -4.36 7.28 -1.92
CA ILE A 121 -4.07 8.61 -2.44
C ILE A 121 -3.20 9.34 -1.42
N ASN A 122 -1.90 9.42 -1.70
CA ASN A 122 -0.91 10.17 -0.95
C ASN A 122 0.19 10.71 -1.91
N PRO A 123 0.05 11.96 -2.38
CA PRO A 123 1.00 12.55 -3.31
C PRO A 123 2.40 12.79 -2.75
N GLU A 124 2.55 12.89 -1.42
CA GLU A 124 3.86 13.07 -0.79
C GLU A 124 4.71 11.79 -0.89
N VAL A 125 4.05 10.63 -0.82
CA VAL A 125 4.69 9.31 -0.88
C VAL A 125 4.80 8.82 -2.32
N TYR A 126 3.71 8.89 -3.08
CA TYR A 126 3.59 8.24 -4.39
C TYR A 126 3.70 9.22 -5.58
N GLY A 127 3.81 10.52 -5.32
CA GLY A 127 3.76 11.55 -6.34
C GLY A 127 2.38 11.68 -6.99
N ARG A 128 2.32 12.16 -8.23
CA ARG A 128 1.04 12.36 -8.94
C ARG A 128 0.30 11.03 -9.18
N GLN A 129 -0.93 10.92 -8.66
CA GLN A 129 -1.81 9.74 -8.81
C GLN A 129 -3.07 10.07 -9.61
N SER A 130 -2.96 10.05 -10.94
CA SER A 130 -4.10 10.35 -11.83
C SER A 130 -3.96 9.62 -13.16
N ALA A 131 -5.07 9.20 -13.76
CA ALA A 131 -5.11 8.62 -15.10
C ALA A 131 -5.43 9.68 -16.16
N GLY A 132 -4.72 9.64 -17.31
CA GLY A 132 -4.96 10.53 -18.44
C GLY A 132 -3.69 10.92 -19.19
N GLY A 133 -3.85 11.33 -20.46
CA GLY A 133 -2.77 11.84 -21.32
C GLY A 133 -1.72 10.81 -21.73
N SER A 134 -1.96 9.52 -21.53
CA SER A 134 -1.03 8.42 -21.86
C SER A 134 0.36 8.55 -21.23
N ARG A 135 0.44 9.15 -20.03
CA ARG A 135 1.71 9.45 -19.35
C ARG A 135 2.08 8.48 -18.23
N SER A 136 1.19 7.54 -17.88
CA SER A 136 1.27 6.76 -16.64
C SER A 136 2.59 5.99 -16.48
N VAL A 137 2.98 5.22 -17.50
CA VAL A 137 4.25 4.47 -17.52
C VAL A 137 5.43 5.44 -17.64
N ALA A 138 5.40 6.33 -18.63
CA ALA A 138 6.50 7.26 -18.92
C ALA A 138 6.90 8.14 -17.71
N THR A 139 5.92 8.57 -16.90
CA THR A 139 6.19 9.42 -15.72
C THR A 139 6.49 8.65 -14.45
N SER A 140 6.37 7.32 -14.48
CA SER A 140 6.66 6.47 -13.32
C SER A 140 7.84 5.53 -13.56
N TRP A 141 8.36 5.45 -14.78
CA TRP A 141 9.36 4.47 -15.18
C TRP A 141 10.59 4.47 -14.28
N ASP A 142 11.29 5.60 -14.18
CA ASP A 142 12.54 5.70 -13.41
C ASP A 142 12.31 5.39 -11.93
N GLN A 143 11.33 6.06 -11.31
CA GLN A 143 10.96 5.84 -9.90
C GLN A 143 10.67 4.36 -9.56
N LEU A 144 9.93 3.67 -10.43
CA LEU A 144 9.54 2.29 -10.18
C LEU A 144 10.69 1.32 -10.44
N ARG A 145 11.55 1.60 -11.43
CA ARG A 145 12.74 0.78 -11.67
C ARG A 145 13.75 0.91 -10.54
N GLU A 146 14.01 2.13 -10.10
CA GLU A 146 14.83 2.45 -8.94
C GLU A 146 14.31 1.74 -7.68
N ALA A 147 13.00 1.79 -7.44
CA ALA A 147 12.38 1.12 -6.30
C ALA A 147 12.63 -0.40 -6.28
N GLY A 148 12.56 -1.07 -7.45
CA GLY A 148 12.89 -2.49 -7.58
C GLY A 148 14.38 -2.76 -7.40
N ALA A 149 15.24 -1.96 -8.04
CA ALA A 149 16.68 -2.13 -8.01
C ALA A 149 17.27 -1.92 -6.60
N VAL A 150 16.80 -0.90 -5.87
CA VAL A 150 17.18 -0.66 -4.47
C VAL A 150 16.80 -1.83 -3.58
N ALA A 151 15.57 -2.34 -3.73
CA ALA A 151 15.09 -3.51 -2.98
C ALA A 151 15.97 -4.74 -3.26
N ARG A 152 16.26 -5.02 -4.54
CA ARG A 152 17.16 -6.11 -4.96
C ARG A 152 18.56 -5.97 -4.38
N SER A 153 19.13 -4.77 -4.44
CA SER A 153 20.48 -4.49 -3.92
C SER A 153 20.57 -4.78 -2.42
N MET A 154 19.59 -4.34 -1.63
CA MET A 154 19.58 -4.61 -0.19
C MET A 154 19.46 -6.11 0.14
N LEU A 155 18.69 -6.87 -0.65
CA LEU A 155 18.59 -8.32 -0.49
C LEU A 155 19.93 -9.02 -0.83
N VAL A 156 20.62 -8.55 -1.88
CA VAL A 156 21.95 -9.04 -2.24
C VAL A 156 22.96 -8.73 -1.13
N SER A 157 22.99 -7.51 -0.60
CA SER A 157 23.84 -7.13 0.52
C SER A 157 23.57 -7.99 1.75
N ALA A 158 22.30 -8.23 2.11
CA ALA A 158 21.93 -9.08 3.23
C ALA A 158 22.41 -10.53 3.05
N ALA A 159 22.30 -11.08 1.85
CA ALA A 159 22.81 -12.43 1.54
C ALA A 159 24.33 -12.49 1.59
N ALA A 160 25.00 -11.49 1.04
CA ALA A 160 26.45 -11.36 1.01
C ALA A 160 27.03 -11.27 2.44
N GLU A 161 26.45 -10.44 3.31
CA GLU A 161 26.81 -10.35 4.73
C GLU A 161 26.60 -11.69 5.46
N LYS A 162 25.45 -12.34 5.23
CA LYS A 162 25.12 -13.63 5.87
C LYS A 162 26.08 -14.75 5.47
N TRP A 163 26.57 -14.74 4.25
CA TRP A 163 27.55 -15.72 3.77
C TRP A 163 29.01 -15.30 3.94
N GLN A 164 29.25 -14.04 4.30
CA GLN A 164 30.57 -13.41 4.35
C GLN A 164 31.31 -13.49 3.01
N VAL A 165 30.60 -13.17 1.92
CA VAL A 165 31.10 -13.21 0.55
C VAL A 165 30.96 -11.85 -0.14
N PRO A 166 31.71 -11.56 -1.21
CA PRO A 166 31.51 -10.35 -2.01
C PRO A 166 30.13 -10.29 -2.68
N GLU A 167 29.49 -9.11 -2.67
CA GLU A 167 28.17 -8.90 -3.32
C GLU A 167 28.19 -9.19 -4.82
N ASN A 168 29.30 -8.87 -5.51
CA ASN A 168 29.44 -9.09 -6.94
C ASN A 168 29.47 -10.58 -7.33
N GLU A 169 29.62 -11.50 -6.37
CA GLU A 169 29.53 -12.95 -6.55
C GLU A 169 28.10 -13.49 -6.39
N CYS A 170 27.17 -12.64 -5.94
CA CYS A 170 25.76 -12.96 -5.79
C CYS A 170 24.98 -12.57 -7.06
N VAL A 171 23.97 -13.36 -7.39
CA VAL A 171 23.01 -13.09 -8.47
C VAL A 171 21.60 -13.35 -7.97
N THR A 172 20.62 -12.72 -8.62
CA THR A 172 19.20 -12.84 -8.31
C THR A 172 18.44 -13.44 -9.48
N ALA A 173 17.47 -14.29 -9.18
CA ALA A 173 16.49 -14.80 -10.13
C ALA A 173 15.31 -15.41 -9.35
N ALA A 174 14.09 -15.20 -9.84
CA ALA A 174 12.86 -15.81 -9.30
C ALA A 174 12.75 -15.69 -7.77
N SER A 175 12.99 -14.48 -7.24
CA SER A 175 12.96 -14.18 -5.80
C SER A 175 13.96 -14.96 -4.94
N VAL A 176 15.08 -15.37 -5.51
CA VAL A 176 16.18 -16.07 -4.83
C VAL A 176 17.49 -15.37 -5.10
N VAL A 177 18.29 -15.16 -4.04
CA VAL A 177 19.69 -14.78 -4.17
C VAL A 177 20.55 -16.04 -4.18
N THR A 178 21.47 -16.14 -5.14
CA THR A 178 22.40 -17.26 -5.32
C THR A 178 23.83 -16.77 -5.30
N HIS A 179 24.68 -17.38 -4.46
CA HIS A 179 26.13 -17.15 -4.51
C HIS A 179 26.78 -18.07 -5.55
N ARG A 180 27.22 -17.52 -6.68
CA ARG A 180 27.67 -18.29 -7.86
C ARG A 180 28.78 -19.31 -7.55
N PRO A 181 29.85 -18.97 -6.82
CA PRO A 181 30.94 -19.90 -6.55
C PRO A 181 30.54 -21.10 -5.69
N SER A 182 29.65 -20.90 -4.72
CA SER A 182 29.29 -21.95 -3.74
C SER A 182 27.98 -22.68 -4.06
N GLY A 183 27.13 -22.12 -4.91
CA GLY A 183 25.78 -22.61 -5.18
C GLY A 183 24.78 -22.43 -4.04
N LYS A 184 25.16 -21.77 -2.93
CA LYS A 184 24.24 -21.42 -1.82
C LYS A 184 23.13 -20.50 -2.32
N GLN A 185 21.92 -20.72 -1.80
CA GLN A 185 20.72 -19.98 -2.17
C GLN A 185 19.94 -19.58 -0.92
N LEU A 186 19.31 -18.41 -0.97
CA LEU A 186 18.35 -17.93 0.02
C LEU A 186 17.19 -17.24 -0.70
N GLY A 187 15.97 -17.57 -0.31
CA GLY A 187 14.78 -16.87 -0.80
C GLY A 187 14.67 -15.47 -0.21
N TYR A 188 13.97 -14.57 -0.90
CA TYR A 188 13.79 -13.19 -0.42
C TYR A 188 13.11 -13.11 0.95
N GLY A 189 12.17 -14.01 1.25
CA GLY A 189 11.54 -14.08 2.58
C GLY A 189 12.54 -14.39 3.71
N GLU A 190 13.53 -15.24 3.45
CA GLU A 190 14.59 -15.59 4.42
C GLU A 190 15.59 -14.44 4.65
N LEU A 191 15.65 -13.49 3.72
CA LEU A 191 16.51 -12.32 3.75
C LEU A 191 15.79 -11.08 4.26
N ALA A 192 14.45 -11.08 4.31
CA ALA A 192 13.63 -9.90 4.60
C ALA A 192 14.03 -9.22 5.93
N GLU A 193 14.16 -9.99 7.02
CA GLU A 193 14.53 -9.43 8.33
C GLU A 193 15.94 -8.83 8.33
N ALA A 194 16.89 -9.50 7.69
CA ALA A 194 18.28 -9.04 7.60
C ALA A 194 18.39 -7.77 6.73
N ALA A 195 17.74 -7.78 5.57
CA ALA A 195 17.72 -6.64 4.65
C ALA A 195 17.04 -5.41 5.26
N ALA A 196 16.01 -5.58 6.09
CA ALA A 196 15.34 -4.47 6.79
C ALA A 196 16.27 -3.74 7.78
N GLY A 197 17.35 -4.38 8.25
CA GLY A 197 18.34 -3.77 9.13
C GLY A 197 19.44 -3.00 8.39
N LEU A 198 19.52 -3.10 7.06
CA LEU A 198 20.56 -2.46 6.27
C LEU A 198 20.18 -1.02 5.89
N PRO A 199 21.18 -0.13 5.73
CA PRO A 199 20.93 1.19 5.19
C PRO A 199 20.44 1.08 3.73
N VAL A 200 19.51 1.95 3.36
CA VAL A 200 19.04 2.05 1.97
C VAL A 200 20.18 2.64 1.12
N PRO A 201 20.62 1.95 0.05
CA PRO A 201 21.66 2.47 -0.83
C PRO A 201 21.17 3.73 -1.57
N PRO A 202 22.08 4.64 -1.96
CA PRO A 202 21.72 5.75 -2.82
C PRO A 202 21.23 5.23 -4.18
N VAL A 203 20.22 5.88 -4.73
CA VAL A 203 19.84 5.73 -6.14
C VAL A 203 20.89 6.41 -7.00
N GLU A 204 21.44 5.69 -7.99
CA GLU A 204 22.37 6.23 -9.01
C GLU A 204 21.64 6.97 -10.14
#